data_AF-X1SDS2-F1
#
_entry.id   AF-X1SDS2-F1
#
_cell.length_a   1.000
_cell.length_b   1.000
_cell.length_c   1.000
_cell.angle_alpha   90.00
_cell.angle_beta   90.00
_cell.angle_gamma   90.00
#
_symmetry.space_group_name_H-M   'P 1'
#
loop_
_entity.id
_entity.type
_entity.pdbx_description
1 polymer ?
#
loop_
_entity_poly.entity_id
_entity_poly.type
_entity_poly.pdbx_seq_one_letter_code
_entity_poly.pdbx_strand_id
1 'polypeptide(L)' 'EENFLFATGLESGRLVSYRVNVDTGELEPLEIYAIGRAPMWVLIARPVG' A
#
# COMPACT_ATOMS: atom_id res chain seq x y z
N GLU A 1 17.45 -4.41 -2.79
CA GLU A 1 16.55 -3.23 -2.74
C GLU A 1 15.24 -3.68 -2.11
N GLU A 2 14.56 -2.82 -1.35
CA GLU A 2 13.27 -3.16 -0.73
C GLU A 2 12.11 -2.69 -1.61
N ASN A 3 11.16 -3.59 -1.87
CA ASN A 3 9.99 -3.32 -2.71
C ASN A 3 8.73 -3.30 -1.84
N PHE A 4 7.88 -2.30 -2.05
CA PHE A 4 6.64 -2.11 -1.30
C PHE A 4 5.43 -2.00 -2.23
N LEU A 5 4.29 -2.52 -1.77
CA LEU A 5 3.00 -2.36 -2.41
C LEU A 5 2.02 -1.71 -1.43
N PHE A 6 1.24 -0.77 -1.94
CA PHE A 6 0.16 -0.11 -1.19
C PHE A 6 -1.14 -0.33 -1.94
N ALA A 7 -2.16 -0.84 -1.25
CA ALA A 7 -3.47 -1.09 -1.82
C ALA A 7 -4.56 -0.48 -0.95
N THR A 8 -5.62 0.04 -1.58
CA THR A 8 -6.78 0.56 -0.89
C THR A 8 -8.00 -0.31 -1.15
N GLY A 9 -8.73 -0.65 -0.10
CA GLY A 9 -10.03 -1.32 -0.23
C GLY A 9 -11.15 -0.30 -0.45
N LEU A 10 -11.82 -0.38 -1.61
CA LEU A 10 -12.92 0.52 -1.96
C LEU A 10 -14.03 0.50 -0.90
N GLU A 11 -14.50 -0.69 -0.55
CA GLU A 11 -15.59 -0.84 0.43
C GLU A 11 -15.11 -0.65 1.87
N SER A 12 -13.93 -1.15 2.21
CA SER A 12 -13.43 -1.16 3.59
C SER A 12 -12.89 0.21 4.04
N GLY A 13 -12.51 1.08 3.10
CA GLY A 13 -11.93 2.38 3.44
C GLY A 13 -10.56 2.29 4.09
N ARG A 14 -9.83 1.21 3.83
CA ARG A 14 -8.52 0.91 4.44
C ARG A 14 -7.42 0.93 3.40
N LEU A 15 -6.26 1.46 3.79
CA LEU A 15 -4.97 1.23 3.14
C LEU A 15 -4.30 0.05 3.81
N VAL A 16 -3.74 -0.87 3.01
CA VAL A 16 -2.84 -1.91 3.49
C VAL A 16 -1.49 -1.73 2.80
N SER A 17 -0.42 -1.80 3.58
CA SER A 17 0.96 -1.85 3.07
C SER A 17 1.51 -3.27 3.13
N TYR A 18 2.30 -3.63 2.11
CA TYR A 18 2.99 -4.90 2.02
C TYR A 18 4.45 -4.69 1.69
N ARG A 19 5.31 -5.55 2.24
CA ARG A 19 6.66 -5.78 1.71
C ARG A 19 6.59 -6.91 0.69
N VAL A 20 7.24 -6.71 -0.45
CA VAL A 20 7.28 -7.69 -1.54
C VAL A 20 8.57 -8.50 -1.42
N ASN A 21 8.44 -9.83 -1.28
CA ASN A 21 9.57 -10.73 -1.42
C ASN A 21 10.06 -10.68 -2.88
N VAL A 22 11.32 -10.29 -3.10
CA VAL A 22 11.86 -10.07 -4.46
C VAL A 22 12.12 -11.35 -5.23
N ASP A 23 12.28 -12.48 -4.54
CA ASP A 23 12.56 -13.78 -5.16
C ASP A 23 11.26 -14.51 -5.52
N THR A 24 10.21 -14.37 -4.70
CA THR A 24 8.96 -15.14 -4.84
C THR A 24 7.76 -14.30 -5.29
N GLY A 25 7.79 -12.98 -5.09
CA GLY A 25 6.64 -12.10 -5.29
C GLY A 25 5.59 -12.16 -4.18
N GLU A 26 5.82 -12.94 -3.12
CA GLU A 26 4.91 -13.01 -1.97
C GLU A 26 4.81 -11.67 -1.24
N LEU A 27 3.62 -11.40 -0.71
CA LEU A 27 3.30 -10.16 0.00
C LEU A 27 3.26 -10.41 1.50
N GLU A 28 4.21 -9.84 2.22
CA GLU A 28 4.18 -9.80 3.68
C GLU A 28 3.40 -8.56 4.14
N PRO A 29 2.24 -8.72 4.82
CA PRO A 29 1.47 -7.58 5.31
C PRO A 29 2.25 -6.84 6.40
N LEU A 30 2.20 -5.51 6.32
CA LEU A 30 2.77 -4.60 7.30
C LEU A 30 1.62 -3.94 8.07
N GLU A 31 1.49 -2.61 7.99
CA GLU A 31 0.41 -1.88 8.65
C GLU A 31 -0.89 -1.76 7.83
N ILE A 32 -1.99 -1.53 8.55
CA ILE A 32 -3.31 -1.21 8.01
C ILE A 32 -3.77 0.12 8.58
N TYR A 33 -4.18 1.04 7.71
CA TYR A 33 -4.64 2.37 8.08
C TYR A 33 -6.07 2.60 7.62
N ALA A 34 -6.91 3.24 8.45
CA ALA A 34 -8.19 3.78 8.00
C ALA A 34 -7.95 5.09 7.25
N ILE A 35 -8.46 5.22 6.02
CA ILE A 35 -8.18 6.38 5.14
C ILE A 35 -9.43 7.09 4.63
N GLY A 36 -10.64 6.62 4.99
CA GLY A 36 -11.91 7.23 4.60
C GLY A 36 -12.72 6.37 3.63
N ARG A 37 -13.75 6.92 3.00
CA ARG A 37 -14.71 6.15 2.18
C ARG A 37 -14.27 6.07 0.72
N ALA A 38 -14.49 4.90 0.11
CA ALA A 38 -14.31 4.65 -1.32
C ALA A 38 -12.98 5.18 -1.90
N PRO A 39 -11.82 4.84 -1.32
CA PRO A 39 -10.54 5.20 -1.89
C PRO A 39 -10.33 4.51 -3.25
N MET A 40 -9.87 5.28 -4.23
CA MET A 40 -9.73 4.81 -5.62
C MET A 40 -8.30 4.89 -6.17
N TRP A 41 -7.41 5.67 -5.55
CA TRP A 41 -6.08 5.93 -6.10
C TRP A 41 -5.02 6.08 -5.02
N VAL A 42 -3.83 5.55 -5.28
CA VAL A 42 -2.62 5.77 -4.47
C VAL A 42 -1.55 6.38 -5.36
N LEU A 43 -0.92 7.45 -4.90
CA LEU A 43 0.22 8.08 -5.56
C LEU A 43 1.43 8.06 -4.61
N ILE A 44 2.54 7.50 -5.08
CA ILE A 44 3.84 7.62 -4.42
C ILE A 44 4.58 8.74 -5.13
N ALA A 45 4.89 9.81 -4.40
CA ALA A 45 5.64 10.94 -4.92
C ALA A 45 6.90 11.15 -4.08
N ARG A 46 7.97 11.63 -4.71
CA ARG A 46 9.10 12.23 -4.00
C ARG A 46 8.81 13.73 -3.89
N PRO A 47 8.59 14.27 -2.68
CA PRO A 47 8.46 15.71 -2.51
C PRO A 47 9.74 16.39 -2.98
N VAL A 48 9.61 17.54 -3.65
CA VAL A 48 10.76 18.41 -3.90
C VAL A 48 10.93 19.29 -2.65
N GLY A 49 12.10 19.20 -2.03
CA GLY A 49 12.54 20.04 -0.92
C GLY A 49 14.00 20.39 -1.11
#